data_AF-A0A1B9GG96-F1
#
_entry.id   AF-A0A1B9GG96-F1
#
_cell.length_a   1.000
_cell.length_b   1.000
_cell.length_c   1.000
_cell.angle_alpha   90.00
_cell.angle_beta   90.00
_cell.angle_gamma   90.00
#
_symmetry.space_group_name_H-M   'P 1'
#
loop_
_entity.id
_entity.type
_entity.pdbx_description
1 polymer ?
#
loop_
_entity_poly.entity_id
_entity_poly.type
_entity_poly.pdbx_seq_one_letter_code
_entity_poly.pdbx_strand_id
1 'polypeptide(L)'
;MVGRRSTLSLPKRSLDTFRPSNWATNTAICVFGIGLATFGVWRLSASKEQRHIAPTRPIPSQRVSNTSLDKGLSGGEARDED
;
A
#
# COMPACT_ATOMS: atom_id res chain seq x y z
N MET A 1 -24.26 -20.07 68.23
CA MET A 1 -23.30 -19.02 67.80
C MET A 1 -23.07 -19.17 66.30
N VAL A 2 -23.65 -18.31 65.47
CA VAL A 2 -23.51 -18.37 64.00
C VAL A 2 -22.49 -17.31 63.59
N GLY A 3 -21.30 -17.75 63.18
CA GLY A 3 -20.20 -16.87 62.76
C GLY A 3 -20.52 -16.18 61.44
N ARG A 4 -20.39 -14.85 61.41
CA ARG A 4 -20.55 -14.04 60.19
C ARG A 4 -19.45 -14.42 59.20
N ARG A 5 -19.83 -14.92 58.03
CA ARG A 5 -18.91 -15.08 56.91
C ARG A 5 -18.53 -13.69 56.40
N SER A 6 -17.29 -13.31 56.65
CA SER A 6 -16.66 -12.10 56.16
C SER A 6 -16.78 -12.04 54.64
N THR A 7 -17.61 -11.14 54.14
CA THR A 7 -17.75 -10.86 52.71
C THR A 7 -16.54 -10.05 52.24
N LEU A 8 -15.42 -10.72 52.03
CA LEU A 8 -14.29 -10.15 51.31
C LEU A 8 -14.71 -9.96 49.85
N SER A 9 -15.03 -8.72 49.49
CA SER A 9 -15.21 -8.31 48.10
C SER A 9 -13.86 -8.46 47.39
N LEU A 10 -13.67 -9.57 46.69
CA LEU A 10 -12.53 -9.78 45.79
C LEU A 10 -12.52 -8.63 44.77
N PRO A 11 -11.38 -7.94 44.55
CA PRO A 11 -11.29 -6.96 43.48
C PRO A 11 -11.57 -7.69 42.17
N LYS A 12 -12.51 -7.18 41.37
CA LYS A 12 -12.76 -7.67 40.02
C LYS A 12 -11.45 -7.55 39.24
N ARG A 13 -10.69 -8.64 39.14
CA ARG A 13 -9.68 -8.77 38.09
C ARG A 13 -10.46 -8.63 36.80
N SER A 14 -10.25 -7.52 36.10
CA SER A 14 -10.77 -7.26 34.77
C SER A 14 -10.15 -8.30 33.83
N LEU A 15 -10.72 -9.50 33.82
CA LEU A 15 -10.43 -10.54 32.84
C LEU A 15 -11.10 -10.24 31.50
N ASP A 16 -11.82 -9.13 31.42
CA ASP A 16 -12.38 -8.65 30.19
C ASP A 16 -11.41 -7.68 29.52
N THR A 17 -11.03 -8.10 28.33
CA THR A 17 -10.55 -7.28 27.21
C THR A 17 -9.07 -6.93 27.23
N PHE A 18 -8.24 -7.95 26.95
CA PHE A 18 -6.94 -7.79 26.30
C PHE A 18 -7.11 -7.29 24.85
N ARG A 19 -7.84 -6.18 24.66
CA ARG A 19 -7.98 -5.51 23.36
C ARG A 19 -7.17 -4.23 23.41
N PRO A 20 -5.97 -4.19 22.82
CA PRO A 20 -5.23 -2.94 22.74
C PRO A 20 -6.08 -1.90 22.02
N SER A 21 -6.33 -0.76 22.67
CA SER A 21 -7.19 0.31 22.13
C SER A 21 -6.69 0.83 20.78
N ASN A 22 -5.37 0.75 20.56
CA ASN A 22 -4.67 1.33 19.41
C ASN A 22 -4.30 0.29 18.33
N TRP A 23 -4.94 -0.90 18.34
CA TRP A 23 -4.62 -1.97 17.40
C TRP A 23 -4.70 -1.51 15.94
N ALA A 24 -5.72 -0.71 15.61
CA ALA A 24 -5.94 -0.21 14.26
C ALA A 24 -4.83 0.74 13.79
N THR A 25 -4.40 1.67 14.65
CA THR A 25 -3.32 2.62 14.34
C THR A 25 -1.99 1.89 14.12
N ASN A 26 -1.67 0.91 14.97
CA ASN A 26 -0.44 0.12 14.83
C ASN A 26 -0.43 -0.67 13.51
N THR A 27 -1.57 -1.31 13.16
CA THR A 27 -1.69 -2.00 11.88
C THR A 27 -1.59 -1.04 10.69
N ALA A 28 -2.19 0.14 10.78
CA ALA A 28 -2.10 1.15 9.72
C ALA A 28 -0.64 1.60 9.49
N ILE A 29 0.12 1.85 10.55
CA ILE A 29 1.54 2.19 10.47
C ILE A 29 2.34 1.05 9.83
N CYS A 30 2.10 -0.20 10.24
CA CYS A 30 2.76 -1.36 9.66
C CYS A 30 2.46 -1.52 8.16
N VAL A 31 1.18 -1.46 7.77
CA VAL A 31 0.76 -1.56 6.36
C VAL A 31 1.39 -0.43 5.54
N PHE A 32 1.37 0.79 6.06
CA PHE A 32 1.96 1.94 5.38
C PHE A 32 3.47 1.80 5.23
N GLY A 33 4.17 1.41 6.29
CA GLY A 33 5.62 1.19 6.28
C GLY A 33 6.05 0.09 5.31
N ILE A 34 5.32 -1.04 5.30
CA ILE A 34 5.55 -2.13 4.36
C ILE A 34 5.29 -1.65 2.92
N GLY A 35 4.18 -0.95 2.69
CA GLY A 35 3.84 -0.41 1.36
C GLY A 35 4.91 0.52 0.80
N LEU A 36 5.40 1.46 1.63
CA LEU A 36 6.48 2.37 1.27
C LEU A 36 7.79 1.63 0.97
N ALA A 37 8.18 0.69 1.83
CA ALA A 37 9.39 -0.10 1.65
C ALA A 37 9.32 -0.93 0.36
N THR A 38 8.22 -1.65 0.15
CA THR A 38 8.01 -2.46 -1.06
C THR A 38 8.00 -1.59 -2.31
N PHE A 39 7.30 -0.46 -2.30
CA PHE A 39 7.28 0.45 -3.44
C PHE A 39 8.67 1.04 -3.75
N GLY A 40 9.40 1.45 -2.72
CA GLY A 40 10.76 1.95 -2.85
C GLY A 40 11.72 0.91 -3.42
N VAL A 41 11.73 -0.29 -2.86
CA VAL A 41 12.54 -1.42 -3.35
C VAL A 41 12.18 -1.77 -4.79
N TRP A 42 10.89 -1.82 -5.12
CA TRP A 42 10.43 -2.10 -6.49
C TRP A 42 10.89 -1.05 -7.49
N ARG A 43 10.77 0.24 -7.16
CA ARG A 43 11.26 1.34 -8.01
C ARG A 43 12.77 1.27 -8.21
N LEU A 44 13.53 1.05 -7.14
CA LEU A 44 14.99 0.91 -7.22
C LEU A 44 15.40 -0.31 -8.04
N SER A 45 14.72 -1.45 -7.84
CA SER A 45 14.94 -2.67 -8.60
C SER A 45 14.67 -2.46 -10.09
N ALA A 46 13.55 -1.82 -10.45
CA ALA A 46 13.21 -1.53 -11.84
C ALA A 46 14.23 -0.60 -12.51
N SER A 47 14.71 0.44 -11.80
CA SER A 47 15.71 1.37 -12.33
C SER A 47 17.08 0.73 -12.55
N LYS A 48 17.40 -0.33 -11.79
CA LYS A 48 18.68 -1.04 -11.87
C LYS A 48 18.61 -2.31 -12.71
N GLU A 49 17.45 -2.63 -13.29
CA GLU A 49 17.30 -3.78 -14.19
C GLU A 49 18.14 -3.57 -15.46
N GLN A 50 19.34 -4.12 -15.47
CA GLN A 50 20.16 -4.22 -16.67
C GLN A 50 19.79 -5.50 -17.43
N ARG A 51 19.25 -5.33 -18.64
CA ARG A 51 19.02 -6.45 -19.57
C ARG A 51 20.27 -6.69 -20.38
N HIS A 52 20.94 -7.82 -20.13
CA HIS A 52 22.15 -8.21 -20.87
C HIS A 52 21.89 -8.40 -22.37
N ILE A 53 20.65 -8.70 -22.75
CA ILE A 53 20.20 -8.87 -24.13
C ILE A 53 19.00 -7.93 -24.34
N ALA A 54 19.15 -6.98 -25.26
CA ALA A 54 18.01 -6.20 -25.72
C ALA A 54 16.99 -7.13 -26.40
N PRO A 55 15.67 -6.93 -26.20
CA PRO A 55 14.66 -7.77 -26.81
C PRO A 55 14.81 -7.78 -28.33
N THR A 56 15.05 -8.94 -28.94
CA THR A 56 15.07 -9.13 -30.39
C THR A 56 13.67 -9.05 -31.02
N ARG A 57 12.63 -8.94 -30.19
CA ARG A 57 11.23 -8.83 -30.59
C ARG A 57 10.60 -7.64 -29.86
N PRO A 58 9.78 -6.82 -30.54
CA PRO A 58 9.15 -5.65 -29.94
C PRO A 58 8.20 -6.05 -28.81
N ILE A 59 8.34 -5.39 -27.66
CA ILE A 59 7.50 -5.63 -26.48
C ILE A 59 6.24 -4.74 -26.57
N PRO A 60 5.02 -5.32 -26.62
CA PRO A 60 3.78 -4.55 -26.79
C PRO A 60 3.56 -3.47 -25.73
N SER A 61 3.99 -3.72 -24.48
CA SER A 61 3.82 -2.78 -23.36
C SER A 61 4.75 -1.56 -23.41
N GLN A 62 5.81 -1.56 -24.24
CA GLN A 62 6.64 -0.37 -24.46
C GLN A 62 5.99 0.65 -25.38
N ARG A 63 5.07 0.22 -26.26
CA ARG A 63 4.41 1.13 -27.23
C ARG A 63 3.47 2.11 -26.55
N VAL A 64 2.85 1.72 -25.44
CA VAL A 64 1.84 2.55 -24.75
C VAL A 64 2.46 3.78 -24.06
N SER A 65 3.76 3.74 -23.71
CA SER A 65 4.42 4.87 -23.05
C SER A 65 4.74 6.04 -23.98
N ASN A 66 4.86 5.79 -25.29
CA ASN A 66 5.30 6.80 -26.26
C ASN A 66 4.12 7.33 -27.09
N THR A 67 3.05 6.54 -27.22
CA THR A 67 1.89 6.89 -28.04
C THR A 67 0.91 7.86 -27.34
N SER A 68 0.79 7.83 -26.01
CA SER A 68 -0.11 8.76 -25.30
C SER A 68 0.44 10.18 -25.18
N LEU A 69 1.78 10.32 -25.10
CA LEU A 69 2.45 11.62 -25.06
C LEU A 69 2.42 12.31 -26.43
N ASP A 70 2.60 11.54 -27.51
CA ASP A 70 2.59 12.03 -28.90
C ASP A 70 1.17 12.43 -29.38
N LYS A 71 0.15 11.68 -28.98
CA LYS A 71 -1.23 11.92 -29.39
C LYS A 71 -1.88 13.13 -28.70
N GLY A 72 -1.31 13.60 -27.59
CA GLY A 72 -1.72 14.85 -26.93
C GLY A 72 -1.08 16.10 -27.54
N LEU A 73 0.01 15.96 -28.28
CA LEU A 73 0.71 17.09 -28.91
C LEU A 73 0.18 17.43 -30.31
N SER A 74 -0.53 16.51 -30.97
CA SER A 74 -1.07 16.69 -32.34
C SER A 74 -2.56 17.06 -32.41
N GLY A 75 -3.21 17.29 -31.25
CA GLY A 75 -4.66 17.50 -31.16
C GLY A 75 -5.18 18.92 -31.41
N GLY A 76 -4.36 19.84 -31.93
CA GLY A 76 -4.78 21.21 -32.21
C GLY A 76 -4.19 21.74 -33.50
N GLU A 77 -4.82 21.43 -34.63
CA GLU A 77 -4.71 22.21 -35.86
C GLU A 77 -5.94 21.92 -36.74
N ALA A 78 -6.43 22.97 -37.39
CA ALA A 78 -7.75 23.20 -37.96
C ALA A 78 -8.29 22.14 -38.95
N ARG A 79 -9.62 21.97 -38.91
CA ARG A 79 -10.42 21.56 -40.08
C ARG A 79 -11.25 22.78 -40.49
N ASP A 80 -10.66 23.59 -41.36
CA ASP A 80 -11.37 24.58 -42.18
C ASP A 80 -11.73 23.93 -43.53
N GLU A 81 -12.94 24.28 -43.99
CA GLU A 81 -13.54 24.23 -45.34
C GLU A 81 -13.75 22.88 -46.06
N ASP A 82 -15.04 22.53 -46.23
CA ASP A 82 -15.78 22.48 -47.52
C ASP A 82 -17.29 22.30 -47.26
#